data_AF-A0A0D0CBS8-F1
#
_entry.id   AF-A0A0D0CBS8-F1
#
_cell.length_a   1.000
_cell.length_b   1.000
_cell.length_c   1.000
_cell.angle_alpha   90.00
_cell.angle_beta   90.00
_cell.angle_gamma   90.00
#
_symmetry.space_group_name_H-M   'P 1'
#
loop_
_entity.id
_entity.type
_entity.pdbx_description
1 polymer ?
#
loop_
_entity_poly.entity_id
_entity_poly.type
_entity_poly.pdbx_seq_one_letter_code
_entity_poly.pdbx_strand_id
1 'polypeptide(L)'
;MKDSQFREQDALNVHFANDWTPMNLQWNAQGLGTYAECASGDRDKLCLDEMKDSGIVHFTGPVHPSLAVVLNPYVQPYTAKPWGYAGAPGHPFERKWWAMLDKTAWKGWKEATGYKETYEQGRMEALRMAKEEFEKRLKSSSI
;
A
#
# COMPACT_ATOMS: atom_id res chain seq x y z
N MET A 1 24.10 -2.19 -8.53
CA MET A 1 22.62 -2.02 -8.52
C MET A 1 21.82 -3.31 -8.42
N LYS A 2 22.40 -4.51 -8.64
CA LYS A 2 21.67 -5.79 -8.59
C LYS A 2 20.96 -6.04 -7.24
N ASP A 3 21.50 -5.47 -6.15
CA ASP A 3 20.97 -5.59 -4.78
C ASP A 3 20.41 -4.26 -4.23
N SER A 4 20.00 -3.34 -5.12
CA SER A 4 19.40 -2.06 -4.69
C SER A 4 18.04 -2.28 -4.04
N GLN A 5 17.77 -1.54 -2.96
CA GLN A 5 16.56 -1.70 -2.15
C GLN A 5 15.30 -1.36 -2.94
N PHE A 6 15.36 -0.30 -3.76
CA PHE A 6 14.24 0.20 -4.55
C PHE A 6 14.40 0.00 -6.06
N ARG A 7 15.32 -0.88 -6.47
CA ARG A 7 15.47 -1.40 -7.84
C ARG A 7 15.46 -0.29 -8.91
N GLU A 8 14.42 -0.26 -9.74
CA GLU A 8 14.27 0.72 -10.81
C GLU A 8 14.24 2.16 -10.29
N GLN A 9 13.65 2.42 -9.12
CA GLN A 9 13.61 3.76 -8.54
C GLN A 9 15.03 4.25 -8.18
N ASP A 10 15.87 3.38 -7.61
CA ASP A 10 17.26 3.71 -7.31
C ASP A 10 18.07 3.92 -8.60
N ALA A 11 17.84 3.08 -9.62
CA ALA A 11 18.50 3.23 -10.91
C ALA A 11 18.16 4.56 -11.60
N LEU A 12 16.88 4.95 -11.60
CA LEU A 12 16.42 6.21 -12.16
C LEU A 12 16.95 7.39 -11.35
N ASN A 13 16.95 7.33 -10.02
CA ASN A 13 17.50 8.37 -9.16
C ASN A 13 19.00 8.60 -9.42
N VAL A 14 19.78 7.54 -9.61
CA VAL A 14 21.21 7.66 -9.94
C VAL A 14 21.40 8.25 -11.34
N HIS A 15 20.62 7.78 -12.33
CA HIS A 15 20.75 8.24 -13.71
C HIS A 15 20.38 9.73 -13.88
N PHE A 16 19.31 10.16 -13.21
CA PHE A 16 18.77 11.52 -13.31
C PHE A 16 19.16 12.44 -12.14
N ALA A 17 20.17 12.08 -11.33
CA ALA A 17 20.51 12.79 -10.10
C ALA A 17 20.67 14.31 -10.25
N ASN A 18 21.18 14.76 -11.41
CA ASN A 18 21.40 16.17 -11.73
C ASN A 18 20.49 16.68 -12.87
N ASP A 19 19.55 15.87 -13.34
CA ASP A 19 18.67 16.17 -14.48
C ASP A 19 17.25 15.67 -14.19
N TRP A 20 16.67 16.20 -13.11
CA TRP A 20 15.28 15.95 -12.76
C TRP A 20 14.59 17.27 -12.40
N THR A 21 13.30 17.34 -12.70
CA THR A 21 12.47 18.50 -12.35
C THR A 21 11.47 18.07 -11.29
N PRO A 22 11.35 18.80 -10.16
CA PRO A 22 10.36 18.49 -9.15
C PRO A 22 8.95 18.61 -9.72
N MET A 23 8.15 17.58 -9.49
CA MET A 23 6.72 17.57 -9.80
C MET A 23 5.92 17.87 -8.54
N ASN A 24 4.84 18.63 -8.71
CA ASN A 24 3.87 18.88 -7.65
C ASN A 24 3.23 17.56 -7.18
N LEU A 25 3.04 17.41 -5.87
CA LEU A 25 2.61 16.14 -5.27
C LEU A 25 1.17 15.74 -5.65
N GLN A 26 0.36 16.65 -6.20
CA GLN A 26 -0.96 16.32 -6.76
C GLN A 26 -0.91 15.20 -7.81
N TRP A 27 0.23 15.06 -8.49
CA TRP A 27 0.45 14.07 -9.56
C TRP A 27 1.02 12.74 -9.05
N ASN A 28 1.24 12.60 -7.75
CA ASN A 28 1.68 11.36 -7.10
C ASN A 28 1.22 11.33 -5.63
N ALA A 29 -0.07 11.58 -5.40
CA ALA A 29 -0.63 11.63 -4.06
C ALA A 29 -0.62 10.23 -3.43
N GLN A 30 0.08 10.07 -2.31
CA GLN A 30 0.35 8.77 -1.67
C GLN A 30 0.20 8.85 -0.15
N GLY A 31 -0.01 7.69 0.49
CA GLY A 31 -0.19 7.60 1.94
C GLY A 31 -1.48 8.23 2.47
N LEU A 32 -2.44 8.51 1.58
CA LEU A 32 -3.71 9.14 1.93
C LEU A 32 -4.50 8.26 2.91
N GLY A 33 -5.05 8.88 3.96
CA GLY A 33 -5.74 8.18 5.05
C GLY A 33 -4.82 7.36 5.97
N THR A 34 -3.48 7.44 5.82
CA THR A 34 -2.49 6.88 6.76
C THR A 34 -1.46 7.94 7.14
N TYR A 35 -0.19 7.69 6.81
CA TYR A 35 0.95 8.48 7.26
C TYR A 35 1.03 9.83 6.56
N ALA A 36 0.18 10.10 5.56
CA ALA A 36 0.13 11.41 4.92
C ALA A 36 -0.09 12.54 5.94
N GLU A 37 -0.88 12.26 6.97
CA GLU A 37 -1.32 13.21 8.00
C GLU A 37 -0.43 13.19 9.26
N CYS A 38 0.52 12.24 9.34
CA CYS A 38 1.45 12.17 10.45
C CYS A 38 2.60 13.15 10.27
N ALA A 39 2.85 13.98 11.28
CA ALA A 39 4.00 14.89 11.30
C ALA A 39 5.32 14.11 11.41
N SER A 40 6.30 14.49 10.60
CA SER A 40 7.69 14.05 10.76
C SER A 40 8.63 15.10 10.17
N GLY A 41 9.87 15.20 10.67
CA GLY A 41 10.79 16.27 10.28
C GLY A 41 11.17 16.30 8.79
N ASP A 42 11.01 15.19 8.08
CA ASP A 42 11.16 15.14 6.62
C ASP A 42 9.88 15.54 5.88
N ARG A 43 8.73 15.27 6.48
CA ARG A 43 7.41 15.59 5.92
C ARG A 43 7.05 17.06 6.05
N ASP A 44 7.54 17.73 7.08
CA ASP A 44 7.37 19.18 7.27
C ASP A 44 8.02 20.00 6.13
N LYS A 45 8.98 19.39 5.42
CA LYS A 45 9.64 19.98 4.24
C LYS A 45 8.88 19.72 2.93
N LEU A 46 7.88 18.85 2.96
CA LEU A 46 7.07 18.50 1.79
C LEU A 46 5.82 19.37 1.75
N CYS A 47 5.44 19.83 0.55
CA CYS A 47 4.19 20.57 0.32
C CYS A 47 2.98 19.62 0.32
N LEU A 48 2.73 18.91 1.43
CA LEU A 48 1.71 17.85 1.51
C LEU A 48 0.29 18.33 1.20
N ASP A 49 0.02 19.62 1.39
CA ASP A 49 -1.24 20.26 1.03
C ASP A 49 -1.56 20.14 -0.46
N GLU A 50 -0.55 20.01 -1.33
CA GLU A 50 -0.73 19.77 -2.76
C GLU A 50 -1.45 18.44 -3.06
N MET A 51 -1.40 17.46 -2.14
CA MET A 51 -2.09 16.18 -2.32
C MET A 51 -3.60 16.26 -2.04
N LYS A 52 -4.11 17.37 -1.46
CA LYS A 52 -5.54 17.53 -1.16
C LYS A 52 -6.38 17.60 -2.44
N ASP A 53 -5.84 18.19 -3.50
CA ASP A 53 -6.44 18.24 -4.85
C ASP A 53 -5.70 17.27 -5.79
N SER A 54 -5.74 15.98 -5.44
CA SER A 54 -4.97 14.96 -6.17
C SER A 54 -5.50 14.73 -7.59
N GLY A 55 -4.65 14.93 -8.59
CA GLY A 55 -4.89 14.52 -9.98
C GLY A 55 -4.58 13.03 -10.23
N ILE A 56 -3.57 12.48 -9.53
CA ILE A 56 -3.20 11.06 -9.57
C ILE A 56 -2.99 10.54 -8.16
N VAL A 57 -3.66 9.43 -7.85
CA VAL A 57 -3.56 8.73 -6.55
C VAL A 57 -2.74 7.47 -6.71
N HIS A 58 -1.69 7.33 -5.91
CA HIS A 58 -0.82 6.16 -5.89
C HIS A 58 -1.10 5.30 -4.67
N PHE A 59 -1.74 4.15 -4.90
CA PHE A 59 -1.95 3.12 -3.88
C PHE A 59 -0.65 2.35 -3.63
N THR A 60 0.12 2.82 -2.65
CA THR A 60 1.40 2.24 -2.24
C THR A 60 1.23 1.10 -1.23
N GLY A 61 2.25 0.24 -1.11
CA GLY A 61 2.25 -0.89 -0.19
C GLY A 61 1.88 -2.24 -0.82
N PRO A 62 1.96 -3.33 -0.03
CA PRO A 62 1.71 -4.68 -0.50
C PRO A 62 0.24 -4.88 -0.88
N VAL A 63 -0.02 -5.73 -1.87
CA VAL A 63 -1.40 -6.18 -2.20
C VAL A 63 -1.93 -7.10 -1.09
N HIS A 64 -1.10 -8.04 -0.64
CA HIS A 64 -1.42 -8.97 0.44
C HIS A 64 -0.45 -8.74 1.60
N PRO A 65 -0.76 -7.83 2.54
CA PRO A 65 0.09 -7.56 3.70
C PRO A 65 0.17 -8.76 4.65
N SER A 66 1.20 -8.85 5.49
CA SER A 66 1.16 -9.81 6.59
C SER A 66 0.06 -9.42 7.60
N LEU A 67 -0.50 -10.42 8.30
CA LEU A 67 -1.52 -10.16 9.32
C LEU A 67 -0.99 -9.24 10.43
N ALA A 68 0.29 -9.36 10.78
CA ALA A 68 0.92 -8.50 11.78
C ALA A 68 0.90 -7.01 11.37
N VAL A 69 1.05 -6.70 10.08
CA VAL A 69 0.92 -5.33 9.57
C VAL A 69 -0.52 -4.86 9.66
N VAL A 70 -1.47 -5.70 9.24
CA VAL A 70 -2.91 -5.38 9.27
C VAL A 70 -3.42 -5.17 10.70
N LEU A 71 -2.87 -5.87 11.69
CA LEU A 71 -3.25 -5.74 13.10
C LEU A 71 -2.45 -4.69 13.86
N ASN A 72 -1.43 -4.08 13.25
CA ASN A 72 -0.60 -3.10 13.93
C ASN A 72 -1.41 -1.81 14.20
N PRO A 73 -1.64 -1.42 15.47
CA PRO A 73 -2.43 -0.23 15.81
C PRO A 73 -1.81 1.06 15.29
N TYR A 74 -0.48 1.12 15.14
CA TYR A 74 0.25 2.30 14.65
C TYR A 74 0.15 2.49 13.13
N VAL A 75 -0.43 1.52 12.42
CA VAL A 75 -0.60 1.55 10.95
C VAL A 75 -2.09 1.51 10.59
N GLN A 76 -2.98 1.81 11.55
CA GLN A 76 -4.42 1.91 11.31
C GLN A 76 -4.84 3.32 10.88
N PRO A 77 -5.84 3.43 9.99
CA PRO A 77 -6.43 2.32 9.23
C PRO A 77 -5.44 1.80 8.18
N TYR A 78 -5.51 0.50 7.84
CA TYR A 78 -4.73 -0.01 6.72
C TYR A 78 -5.25 0.56 5.39
N THR A 79 -4.43 1.32 4.64
CA THR A 79 -4.87 2.04 3.43
C THR A 79 -4.05 1.74 2.17
N ALA A 80 -3.51 0.52 2.02
CA ALA A 80 -2.80 0.14 0.80
C ALA A 80 -3.78 -0.12 -0.37
N LYS A 81 -3.74 -1.30 -0.99
CA LYS A 81 -4.46 -1.58 -2.24
C LYS A 81 -5.88 -2.12 -1.97
N PRO A 82 -6.94 -1.45 -2.46
CA PRO A 82 -8.34 -1.90 -2.29
C PRO A 82 -8.63 -3.33 -2.74
N TRP A 83 -7.85 -3.84 -3.69
CA TRP A 83 -8.01 -5.16 -4.29
C TRP A 83 -7.19 -6.26 -3.59
N GLY A 84 -6.55 -5.95 -2.45
CA GLY A 84 -5.94 -6.94 -1.56
C GLY A 84 -6.93 -7.68 -0.68
N TYR A 85 -6.48 -8.72 0.04
CA TYR A 85 -7.35 -9.42 0.98
C TYR A 85 -7.78 -8.54 2.17
N ALA A 86 -6.91 -7.59 2.55
CA ALA A 86 -7.17 -6.66 3.65
C ALA A 86 -8.03 -5.45 3.21
N GLY A 87 -8.27 -5.29 1.90
CA GLY A 87 -8.91 -4.10 1.34
C GLY A 87 -8.12 -2.82 1.64
N ALA A 88 -8.82 -1.69 1.64
CA ALA A 88 -8.25 -0.41 2.06
C ALA A 88 -9.29 0.41 2.85
N PRO A 89 -9.80 -0.11 3.99
CA PRO A 89 -11.00 0.39 4.67
C PRO A 89 -10.94 1.86 5.12
N GLY A 90 -9.76 2.45 5.25
CA GLY A 90 -9.59 3.88 5.57
C GLY A 90 -9.18 4.76 4.40
N HIS A 91 -8.97 4.22 3.20
CA HIS A 91 -8.44 5.00 2.10
C HIS A 91 -9.54 5.87 1.48
N PRO A 92 -9.36 7.20 1.35
CA PRO A 92 -10.42 8.11 0.89
C PRO A 92 -10.91 7.83 -0.53
N PHE A 93 -10.07 7.17 -1.35
CA PHE A 93 -10.39 6.78 -2.72
C PHE A 93 -10.75 5.30 -2.91
N GLU A 94 -10.87 4.49 -1.86
CA GLU A 94 -11.19 3.05 -1.99
C GLU A 94 -12.48 2.84 -2.81
N ARG A 95 -13.57 3.49 -2.41
CA ARG A 95 -14.87 3.36 -3.10
C ARG A 95 -14.82 3.88 -4.53
N LYS A 96 -14.13 5.01 -4.75
CA LYS A 96 -13.97 5.61 -6.08
C LYS A 96 -13.19 4.68 -7.01
N TRP A 97 -12.17 3.99 -6.50
CA TRP A 97 -11.40 3.01 -7.29
C TRP A 97 -12.29 1.87 -7.80
N TRP A 98 -13.08 1.25 -6.91
CA TRP A 98 -14.01 0.18 -7.30
C TRP A 98 -15.08 0.67 -8.28
N ALA A 99 -15.67 1.84 -8.00
CA ALA A 99 -16.67 2.45 -8.88
C ALA A 99 -16.11 2.80 -10.27
N MET A 100 -14.81 3.11 -10.37
CA MET A 100 -14.16 3.36 -11.65
C MET A 100 -13.84 2.05 -12.39
N LEU A 101 -13.36 1.03 -11.68
CA LEU A 101 -13.14 -0.31 -12.25
C LEU A 101 -14.41 -0.84 -12.95
N ASP A 102 -15.58 -0.61 -12.34
CA ASP A 102 -16.88 -1.03 -12.86
C ASP A 102 -17.32 -0.35 -14.16
N LYS A 103 -16.62 0.71 -14.60
CA LYS A 103 -16.87 1.34 -15.91
C LYS A 103 -15.87 0.89 -16.98
N THR A 104 -15.00 -0.07 -16.67
CA THR A 104 -14.02 -0.62 -17.60
C THR A 104 -14.41 -2.03 -18.06
N ALA A 105 -13.56 -2.67 -18.86
CA ALA A 105 -13.72 -4.09 -19.21
C ALA A 105 -13.67 -5.04 -17.98
N TRP A 106 -13.22 -4.55 -16.83
CA TRP A 106 -13.17 -5.27 -15.55
C TRP A 106 -14.45 -5.12 -14.71
N LYS A 107 -15.56 -4.70 -15.32
CA LYS A 107 -16.83 -4.58 -14.61
C LYS A 107 -17.23 -5.87 -13.92
N GLY A 108 -17.62 -5.76 -12.65
CA GLY A 108 -18.01 -6.92 -11.84
C GLY A 108 -16.84 -7.82 -11.42
N TRP A 109 -15.59 -7.40 -11.65
CA TRP A 109 -14.39 -8.16 -11.28
C TRP A 109 -14.37 -8.53 -9.79
N LYS A 110 -14.83 -7.63 -8.91
CA LYS A 110 -14.95 -7.89 -7.47
C LYS A 110 -15.79 -9.12 -7.15
N GLU A 111 -16.73 -9.47 -8.02
CA GLU A 111 -17.61 -10.62 -7.83
C GLU A 111 -17.21 -11.85 -8.63
N ALA A 112 -16.24 -11.69 -9.53
CA ALA A 112 -15.71 -12.77 -10.35
C ALA A 112 -14.99 -13.81 -9.48
N THR A 113 -15.12 -15.08 -9.87
CA THR A 113 -14.52 -16.22 -9.16
C THR A 113 -13.02 -16.04 -8.97
N GLY A 114 -12.29 -15.62 -10.01
CA GLY A 114 -10.84 -15.44 -9.94
C GLY A 114 -10.39 -14.39 -8.92
N TYR A 115 -11.14 -13.30 -8.75
CA TYR A 115 -10.87 -12.34 -7.69
C TYR A 115 -11.11 -12.94 -6.30
N LYS A 116 -12.24 -13.63 -6.11
CA LYS A 116 -12.59 -14.28 -4.83
C LYS A 116 -11.56 -15.34 -4.44
N GLU A 117 -11.07 -16.12 -5.41
CA GLU A 117 -9.99 -17.08 -5.19
C GLU A 117 -8.69 -16.39 -4.77
N THR A 118 -8.28 -15.33 -5.48
CA THR A 118 -7.08 -14.54 -5.13
C THR A 118 -7.19 -13.91 -3.74
N TYR A 119 -8.37 -13.39 -3.42
CA TYR A 119 -8.70 -12.82 -2.12
C TYR A 119 -8.54 -13.88 -1.01
N GLU A 120 -9.17 -15.04 -1.17
CA GLU A 120 -9.13 -16.12 -0.19
C GLU A 120 -7.73 -16.72 -0.04
N GLN A 121 -6.99 -16.92 -1.14
CA GLN A 121 -5.61 -17.37 -1.09
C GLN A 121 -4.72 -16.39 -0.31
N GLY A 122 -4.82 -15.09 -0.59
CA GLY A 122 -4.08 -14.07 0.14
C GLY A 122 -4.42 -14.04 1.63
N ARG A 123 -5.70 -14.21 1.97
CA ARG A 123 -6.16 -14.28 3.37
C ARG A 123 -5.62 -15.51 4.09
N MET A 124 -5.72 -16.68 3.47
CA MET A 124 -5.25 -17.95 4.03
C MET A 124 -3.74 -17.98 4.22
N GLU A 125 -3.00 -17.44 3.26
CA GLU A 125 -1.55 -17.33 3.35
C GLU A 125 -1.11 -16.40 4.47
N ALA A 126 -1.75 -15.24 4.61
CA ALA A 126 -1.47 -14.31 5.71
C ALA A 126 -1.73 -14.94 7.09
N LEU A 127 -2.79 -15.73 7.23
CA LEU A 127 -3.08 -16.49 8.46
C LEU A 127 -2.04 -17.57 8.73
N ARG A 128 -1.66 -18.35 7.71
CA ARG A 128 -0.65 -19.41 7.82
C ARG A 128 0.68 -18.84 8.29
N MET A 129 1.17 -17.79 7.63
CA MET A 129 2.42 -17.11 8.00
C MET A 129 2.38 -16.54 9.42
N ALA A 130 1.25 -15.95 9.82
CA ALA A 130 1.10 -15.40 11.17
C ALA A 130 1.15 -16.50 12.24
N LYS A 131 0.50 -17.64 11.99
CA LYS A 131 0.54 -18.81 12.89
C LYS A 131 1.96 -19.34 13.03
N GLU A 132 2.68 -19.52 11.92
CA GLU A 132 4.06 -20.01 11.93
C GLU A 132 4.99 -19.08 12.70
N GLU A 133 4.88 -17.77 12.48
CA GLU A 133 5.67 -16.78 13.20
C GLU A 133 5.35 -16.77 14.69
N PHE A 134 4.08 -16.90 15.07
CA PHE A 134 3.66 -16.98 16.47
C PHE A 134 4.23 -18.24 17.16
N GLU A 135 4.11 -19.40 16.53
CA GLU A 135 4.67 -20.66 17.04
C GLU A 135 6.19 -20.60 17.17
N LYS A 136 6.88 -19.97 16.21
CA LYS A 136 8.32 -19.75 16.26
C LYS A 136 8.70 -18.89 17.46
N ARG A 137 7.96 -17.81 17.73
CA ARG A 137 8.19 -16.94 18.89
C ARG A 137 8.00 -17.68 20.21
N LEU A 138 6.92 -18.46 20.36
CA LEU A 138 6.67 -19.27 21.55
C LEU A 138 7.82 -20.25 21.84
N LYS A 139 8.35 -20.90 20.80
CA LYS A 139 9.51 -21.81 20.92
C LYS A 139 10.79 -21.06 21.29
N SER A 140 11.02 -19.87 20.73
CA SER A 140 12.20 -19.06 21.04
C SER A 140 12.16 -18.38 22.41
N SER A 141 10.98 -18.19 23.00
CA SER A 141 10.79 -17.57 24.32
C SER A 141 10.76 -18.57 25.47
N SER A 142 10.88 -19.88 25.19
CA SER A 142 10.93 -20.96 26.21
C SER A 142 12.36 -21.29 26.67
N ILE A 143 13.26 -20.30 26.72
CA ILE A 143 14.63 -20.41 27.25
C ILE A 143 14.73 -19.59 28.54
#